data_AF-A0A377HHI1-F1
#
_entry.id   AF-A0A377HHI1-F1
#
_cell.length_a   1.000
_cell.length_b   1.000
_cell.length_c   1.000
_cell.angle_alpha   90.00
_cell.angle_beta   90.00
_cell.angle_gamma   90.00
#
_symmetry.space_group_name_H-M   'P 1'
#
loop_
_entity.id
_entity.type
_entity.pdbx_description
1 polymer ?
#
loop_
_entity_poly.entity_id
_entity_poly.type
_entity_poly.pdbx_seq_one_letter_code
_entity_poly.pdbx_strand_id
1 'polypeptide(L)' 'MVEDAGLTHSMSRVGRCIDNAPIESFWGTLKVEMYYLREFQAYSELTSAIETYISFYNHDRFQKRLNGLSPVEYRSQAA' A
#
# COMPACT_ATOMS: atom_id res chain seq x y z
N MET A 1 -16.82 8.74 12.89
CA MET A 1 -17.17 8.54 11.47
C MET A 1 -16.33 9.50 10.62
N VAL A 2 -16.22 9.30 9.31
CA VAL A 2 -15.31 10.10 8.43
C VAL A 2 -15.70 11.59 8.43
N GLU A 3 -16.99 11.84 8.62
CA GLU A 3 -17.63 13.14 8.75
C GLU A 3 -17.17 13.91 10.01
N ASP A 4 -16.90 13.20 11.11
CA ASP A 4 -16.42 13.82 12.36
C ASP A 4 -14.99 14.38 12.21
N ALA A 5 -14.24 13.90 11.21
CA ALA A 5 -12.91 14.37 10.86
C ALA A 5 -12.93 15.48 9.78
N GLY A 6 -14.12 15.95 9.36
CA GLY A 6 -14.25 16.95 8.30
C GLY A 6 -13.88 16.42 6.90
N LEU A 7 -13.88 15.09 6.73
CA LEU A 7 -13.53 14.44 5.47
C LEU A 7 -14.79 14.05 4.69
N THR A 8 -14.78 14.28 3.37
CA THR A 8 -15.86 13.87 2.48
C THR A 8 -15.66 12.43 2.05
N HIS A 9 -16.62 11.55 2.33
CA HIS A 9 -16.60 10.18 1.82
C HIS A 9 -16.81 10.19 0.29
N SER A 10 -15.87 9.60 -0.45
CA SER A 10 -15.90 9.52 -1.92
C SER A 10 -15.91 8.06 -2.35
N MET A 11 -17.00 7.63 -2.96
CA MET A 11 -17.18 6.28 -3.49
C MET A 11 -17.53 6.35 -4.98
N SER A 12 -16.83 5.58 -5.81
CA SER A 12 -17.24 5.41 -7.21
C SER A 12 -18.56 4.64 -7.31
N ARG A 13 -19.22 4.75 -8.46
CA ARG A 13 -20.43 3.96 -8.74
C ARG A 13 -20.09 2.46 -8.76
N VAL A 14 -21.06 1.63 -8.39
CA VAL A 14 -20.96 0.17 -8.55
C VAL A 14 -20.52 -0.17 -9.97
N GLY A 15 -19.52 -1.05 -10.09
CA GLY A 15 -18.91 -1.43 -11.38
C GLY A 15 -17.81 -0.48 -11.88
N ARG A 16 -17.42 0.55 -11.11
CA ARG A 16 -16.23 1.38 -11.38
C ARG A 16 -15.17 1.12 -10.32
N CYS A 17 -14.09 0.43 -10.69
CA CYS A 17 -13.01 0.03 -9.78
C CYS A 17 -11.82 1.00 -9.76
N ILE A 18 -11.94 2.20 -10.34
CA ILE A 18 -10.79 3.11 -10.56
C ILE A 18 -10.20 3.59 -9.23
N ASP A 19 -11.06 3.84 -8.25
CA ASP A 19 -10.67 4.20 -6.88
C ASP A 19 -10.01 3.02 -6.13
N ASN A 20 -10.47 1.80 -6.37
CA ASN A 20 -9.96 0.60 -5.69
C ASN A 20 -8.71 -0.02 -6.36
N ALA A 21 -8.53 0.17 -7.67
CA ALA A 21 -7.46 -0.47 -8.43
C ALA A 21 -6.04 -0.21 -7.86
N PRO A 22 -5.68 1.00 -7.39
CA PRO A 22 -4.36 1.24 -6.81
C PRO A 22 -4.11 0.42 -5.55
N ILE A 23 -5.10 0.32 -4.66
CA ILE A 23 -4.96 -0.41 -3.40
C ILE A 23 -5.01 -1.93 -3.64
N GLU A 24 -5.81 -2.41 -4.59
CA GLU A 24 -5.78 -3.81 -5.04
C GLU A 24 -4.40 -4.21 -5.58
N SER A 25 -3.81 -3.36 -6.42
CA SER A 25 -2.46 -3.59 -6.94
C SER A 25 -1.44 -3.69 -5.81
N PHE A 26 -1.49 -2.78 -4.83
CA PHE A 26 -0.63 -2.84 -3.65
C PHE A 26 -0.80 -4.16 -2.89
N TRP A 27 -2.03 -4.58 -2.60
CA TRP A 27 -2.29 -5.84 -1.89
C TRP A 27 -1.82 -7.06 -2.65
N GLY A 28 -1.98 -7.08 -3.97
CA GLY A 28 -1.46 -8.15 -4.82
C GLY A 28 0.07 -8.27 -4.72
N THR A 29 0.77 -7.12 -4.80
CA THR A 29 2.23 -7.07 -4.64
C THR A 29 2.68 -7.51 -3.26
N LEU A 30 2.08 -6.99 -2.19
CA LEU A 30 2.40 -7.37 -0.80
C LEU A 30 2.26 -8.87 -0.58
N LYS A 31 1.20 -9.47 -1.14
CA LYS A 31 0.97 -10.90 -0.96
C LYS A 31 2.04 -11.75 -1.64
N VAL A 32 2.41 -11.41 -2.87
CA VAL A 32 3.42 -12.15 -3.65
C VAL A 32 4.83 -11.95 -3.10
N GLU A 33 5.19 -10.73 -2.74
CA GLU A 33 6.56 -10.39 -2.32
C GLU A 33 6.85 -10.71 -0.84
N MET A 34 5.82 -10.89 0.00
CA MET A 34 6.01 -11.12 1.44
C MET A 34 5.12 -12.23 2.01
N TYR A 35 3.80 -12.13 1.85
CA TYR A 35 2.87 -13.02 2.58
C TYR A 35 2.99 -14.49 2.16
N TYR A 36 3.01 -14.79 0.85
CA TYR A 36 3.04 -16.16 0.36
C TYR A 36 4.40 -16.85 0.51
N LEU A 37 5.44 -16.11 0.90
CA LEU A 37 6.80 -16.63 1.04
C LEU A 37 7.09 -17.18 2.44
N ARG A 38 6.16 -17.02 3.38
CA ARG A 38 6.37 -17.33 4.80
C ARG A 38 5.11 -17.91 5.42
N GLU A 39 5.30 -18.78 6.40
CA GLU A 39 4.25 -19.18 7.33
C GLU A 39 4.35 -18.34 8.60
N PHE A 40 3.20 -17.94 9.14
CA PHE A 40 3.10 -17.13 10.35
C PHE A 40 2.47 -17.97 11.45
N GLN A 41 3.14 -18.08 12.60
CA GLN A 41 2.67 -18.89 13.72
C GLN A 41 1.83 -18.08 14.71
N ALA A 42 1.93 -16.74 14.65
CA ALA A 42 1.18 -15.83 15.50
C ALA A 42 0.69 -14.62 14.70
N TYR A 43 -0.45 -14.08 15.12
CA TYR A 43 -1.01 -12.86 14.52
C TYR A 43 -0.03 -11.68 14.63
N SER A 44 0.65 -11.53 15.77
CA SER A 44 1.65 -10.47 15.98
C SER A 44 2.83 -10.56 14.99
N GLU A 45 3.24 -11.77 14.61
CA GLU A 45 4.27 -11.97 13.60
C GLU A 45 3.82 -11.45 12.22
N LEU A 46 2.59 -11.79 11.83
CA LEU A 46 1.98 -11.31 10.60
C LEU A 46 1.85 -9.78 10.61
N THR A 47 1.37 -9.19 11.71
CA THR A 47 1.26 -7.73 11.86
C THR A 47 2.62 -7.05 11.68
N SER A 48 3.65 -7.52 12.38
CA SER A 48 5.00 -6.96 12.29
C SER A 48 5.60 -7.10 10.89
N ALA A 49 5.35 -8.23 10.21
CA ALA A 49 5.79 -8.43 8.82
C ALA A 49 5.08 -7.48 7.85
N ILE A 50 3.77 -7.24 8.03
CA ILE A 50 3.01 -6.27 7.22
C ILE A 50 3.54 -4.85 7.44
N GLU A 51 3.74 -4.43 8.69
CA GLU A 51 4.29 -3.10 9.03
C GLU A 51 5.68 -2.89 8.41
N THR A 52 6.55 -3.89 8.55
CA THR A 52 7.91 -3.87 7.99
C THR A 52 7.86 -3.75 6.47
N TYR A 53 6.99 -4.52 5.82
CA TYR A 53 6.83 -4.48 4.37
C TYR A 53 6.25 -3.14 3.89
N ILE A 54 5.30 -2.55 4.60
CA ILE A 54 4.75 -1.22 4.28
C ILE A 54 5.85 -0.14 4.38
N SER A 55 6.70 -0.21 5.42
CA SER A 55 7.84 0.70 5.54
C SER A 55 8.78 0.57 4.35
N PHE A 56 9.21 -0.67 4.04
CA PHE A 56 10.05 -0.97 2.87
C PHE A 56 9.40 -0.48 1.57
N TYR A 57 8.11 -0.77 1.35
CA TYR A 57 7.38 -0.39 0.14
C TYR A 57 7.41 1.13 -0.09
N ASN A 58 7.24 1.91 0.98
CA ASN A 58 7.14 3.36 0.89
C ASN A 58 8.51 4.06 0.82
N HIS A 59 9.52 3.53 1.52
CA HIS A 59 10.79 4.23 1.70
C HIS A 59 11.94 3.67 0.86
N ASP A 60 11.94 2.38 0.55
CA ASP A 60 13.11 1.70 -0.01
C ASP A 60 12.84 0.94 -1.31
N ARG A 61 11.57 0.63 -1.60
CA ARG A 61 11.21 -0.19 -2.76
C ARG A 61 11.53 0.53 -4.07
N PHE A 62 12.50 -0.01 -4.79
CA PHE A 62 12.85 0.42 -6.13
C PHE A 62 11.66 0.25 -7.08
N GLN A 63 11.22 1.35 -7.71
CA GLN A 63 10.17 1.30 -8.72
C GLN A 63 10.68 1.87 -10.04
N LYS A 64 10.82 1.00 -11.06
CA LYS A 64 11.25 1.42 -12.40
C LYS A 64 10.39 2.54 -12.99
N ARG A 65 9.07 2.50 -12.74
CA ARG A 65 8.13 3.55 -13.18
C ARG A 65 8.38 4.90 -12.51
N LEU A 66 8.98 4.92 -11.32
CA LEU A 66 9.31 6.12 -10.57
C LEU A 66 10.78 6.51 -10.76
N ASN A 67 11.42 6.13 -11.88
CA ASN A 67 12.84 6.35 -12.14
C ASN A 67 13.77 5.78 -11.04
N GLY A 68 13.35 4.69 -10.39
CA GLY A 68 14.11 4.04 -9.34
C GLY A 68 13.92 4.64 -7.94
N LEU A 69 13.09 5.67 -7.81
CA LEU A 69 12.77 6.28 -6.52
C LEU A 69 11.74 5.45 -5.75
N SER A 70 11.78 5.55 -4.43
CA SER A 70 10.71 5.06 -3.57
C SER A 70 9.47 5.96 -3.67
N PRO A 71 8.28 5.47 -3.28
CA PRO A 71 7.06 6.28 -3.28
C PRO A 71 7.16 7.59 -2.47
N VAL A 72 7.93 7.61 -1.39
CA VAL A 72 8.14 8.82 -0.57
C VAL A 72 9.09 9.78 -1.26
N GLU A 73 10.20 9.28 -1.81
CA GLU A 73 11.14 10.11 -2.58
C GLU A 73 10.49 10.75 -3.79
N TYR A 74 9.73 9.96 -4.57
CA TYR A 74 9.00 10.46 -5.73
C TYR A 74 7.99 11.54 -5.35
N ARG A 75 7.25 11.36 -4.25
CA ARG A 75 6.30 12.38 -3.76
C ARG A 75 7.00 13.65 -3.29
N SER A 76 8.17 13.54 -2.69
CA SER A 76 8.93 14.69 -2.20
C SER A 76 9.48 15.57 -3.33
N GLN A 77 9.67 15.03 -4.53
CA GLN A 77 10.08 15.78 -5.72
C GLN A 77 8.92 16.49 -6.42
N ALA A 78 7.69 16.02 -6.21
CA ALA A 78 6.48 16.58 -6.82
C ALA A 78 5.82 17.67 -5.96
N ALA A 79 6.41 18.00 -4.79
CA ALA A 79 5.94 19.00 -3.84
C ALA A 79 6.49 20.40 -4.11
#